data_AF-A0A3M3Z069-F1
#
_entry.id   AF-A0A3M3Z069-F1
#
_cell.length_a   1.000
_cell.length_b   1.000
_cell.length_c   1.000
_cell.angle_alpha   90.00
_cell.angle_beta   90.00
_cell.angle_gamma   90.00
#
_symmetry.space_group_name_H-M   'P 1'
#
loop_
_entity.id
_entity.type
_entity.pdbx_description
1 polymer ?
#
loop_
_entity_poly.entity_id
_entity_poly.type
_entity_poly.pdbx_seq_one_letter_code
_entity_poly.pdbx_strand_id
1 'polypeptide(L)'
;MRRILEFRIRENFESFFYENSSAMVQVLKDTLLPVRDQIRDAHNKILVAAKQTIWEDELSKLSWCVQEVVGAVLPDCVALARVAGKELSPMFFNGAKNIDLVIFPISHNRLLIGRADNNSAIDVKAVNFASATCSDSFFISRRPEDGEGLSQYIGQKSANTIDAAVKEAVSSFRLAEHEKNNENPQLSKSIQAVSDSSTSFSLTFKDFGNAEMVQGIGNILQTVIEGLGQDIPISALDGITFSQDYPAAILELDRGGAFVSKSQSRDYGRPVAKSVRVIREGKVKVHLVIDASIAYFLLSDKEENVSYSIHLLLAQLSEVLHASFYEPLLENDRNTEIDEIGKMLFFSVSHAPVSYFCARKSAFFDLDAGENYATLVEDSYASAKEKICSARMEYRVSGNIEILLNTVLPQISFFLTHAAEWLGHRDGLPESEFFPGSKLLDYLEVLELNLWLELFGRDLRKLYDTDDQFTTKNIFSLSRHVERILWTFQIFPWLMEDGTIYVTVPFGDDLAALPVDL
;
A
#
# COMPACT_ATOMS: atom_id res chain seq x y z
N MET A 1 1.55 -18.73 -20.89
CA MET A 1 1.92 -19.75 -19.88
C MET A 1 2.68 -19.17 -18.68
N ARG A 2 3.83 -18.51 -18.84
CA ARG A 2 4.61 -17.94 -17.72
C ARG A 2 3.81 -16.98 -16.83
N ARG A 3 3.10 -16.00 -17.40
CA ARG A 3 2.26 -15.02 -16.65
C ARG A 3 1.11 -15.68 -15.88
N ILE A 4 0.46 -16.69 -16.47
CA ILE A 4 -0.59 -17.50 -15.81
C ILE A 4 0.01 -18.22 -14.60
N LEU A 5 1.17 -18.85 -14.76
CA LEU A 5 1.85 -19.55 -13.67
C LEU A 5 2.29 -18.57 -12.56
N GLU A 6 2.91 -17.44 -12.92
CA GLU A 6 3.31 -16.40 -11.98
C GLU A 6 2.10 -15.87 -11.19
N PHE A 7 0.97 -15.59 -11.84
CA PHE A 7 -0.24 -15.13 -11.17
C PHE A 7 -0.83 -16.20 -10.27
N ARG A 8 -0.96 -17.45 -10.76
CA ARG A 8 -1.50 -18.58 -9.99
C ARG A 8 -0.67 -18.85 -8.73
N ILE A 9 0.66 -18.70 -8.81
CA ILE A 9 1.54 -18.80 -7.63
C ILE A 9 1.28 -17.67 -6.64
N ARG A 10 1.05 -16.43 -7.08
CA ARG A 10 0.74 -15.31 -6.17
C ARG A 10 -0.62 -15.44 -5.50
N GLU A 11 -1.60 -15.95 -6.23
CA GLU A 11 -2.99 -16.15 -5.79
C GLU A 11 -3.11 -17.33 -4.84
N ASN A 12 -2.48 -18.47 -5.17
CA ASN A 12 -2.56 -19.72 -4.41
C ASN A 12 -1.24 -20.04 -3.70
N PHE A 13 -0.47 -19.04 -3.28
CA PHE A 13 0.90 -19.24 -2.79
C PHE A 13 0.97 -20.30 -1.69
N GLU A 14 0.06 -20.25 -0.71
CA GLU A 14 0.04 -21.19 0.40
C GLU A 14 -0.20 -22.62 -0.09
N SER A 15 -1.27 -22.85 -0.85
CA SER A 15 -1.57 -24.19 -1.41
C SER A 15 -0.44 -24.70 -2.31
N PHE A 16 0.05 -23.85 -3.23
CA PHE A 16 1.15 -24.19 -4.13
C PHE A 16 2.44 -24.53 -3.37
N PHE A 17 2.76 -23.77 -2.32
CA PHE A 17 3.92 -23.99 -1.48
C PHE A 17 3.78 -25.28 -0.66
N TYR A 18 2.60 -25.59 -0.11
CA TYR A 18 2.37 -26.85 0.59
C TYR A 18 2.53 -28.06 -0.35
N GLU A 19 1.90 -28.02 -1.53
CA GLU A 19 1.91 -29.11 -2.52
C GLU A 19 3.28 -29.33 -3.15
N ASN A 20 4.04 -28.26 -3.42
CA ASN A 20 5.33 -28.32 -4.11
C ASN A 20 6.52 -28.04 -3.19
N SER A 21 6.31 -28.06 -1.87
CA SER A 21 7.30 -27.73 -0.84
C SER A 21 8.63 -28.46 -1.05
N SER A 22 8.60 -29.75 -1.36
CA SER A 22 9.80 -30.57 -1.57
C SER A 22 10.60 -30.15 -2.82
N ALA A 23 9.92 -29.87 -3.93
CA ALA A 23 10.54 -29.42 -5.18
C ALA A 23 11.02 -27.97 -5.10
N MET A 24 10.26 -27.08 -4.47
CA MET A 24 10.65 -25.69 -4.18
C MET A 24 11.84 -25.62 -3.22
N VAL A 25 11.85 -26.43 -2.16
CA VAL A 25 13.00 -26.55 -1.25
C VAL A 25 14.22 -27.11 -2.00
N GLN A 26 14.02 -28.03 -2.95
CA GLN A 26 15.12 -28.55 -3.77
C GLN A 26 15.66 -27.50 -4.75
N VAL A 27 14.80 -26.76 -5.45
CA VAL A 27 15.21 -25.64 -6.31
C VAL A 27 15.87 -24.52 -5.50
N LEU A 28 15.31 -24.16 -4.35
CA LEU A 28 15.93 -23.22 -3.42
C LEU A 28 17.27 -23.74 -2.92
N LYS A 29 17.41 -25.03 -2.59
CA LYS A 29 18.71 -25.63 -2.27
C LYS A 29 19.67 -25.55 -3.45
N ASP A 30 19.25 -25.93 -4.64
CA ASP A 30 20.10 -25.96 -5.84
C ASP A 30 20.49 -24.55 -6.32
N THR A 31 19.66 -23.54 -6.02
CA THR A 31 19.93 -22.12 -6.35
C THR A 31 20.66 -21.39 -5.22
N LEU A 32 20.39 -21.72 -3.94
CA LEU A 32 21.03 -21.12 -2.76
C LEU A 32 22.34 -21.81 -2.36
N LEU A 33 22.61 -23.05 -2.76
CA LEU A 33 23.90 -23.70 -2.54
C LEU A 33 25.04 -22.94 -3.25
N PRO A 34 24.90 -22.55 -4.54
CA PRO A 34 25.86 -21.68 -5.21
C PRO A 34 25.96 -20.30 -4.56
N VAL A 35 24.85 -19.74 -4.06
CA VAL A 35 24.83 -18.45 -3.36
C VAL A 35 25.49 -18.56 -1.98
N ARG A 36 25.41 -19.70 -1.30
CA ARG A 36 26.15 -19.93 -0.04
C ARG A 36 27.65 -20.00 -0.29
N ASP A 37 28.08 -20.64 -1.36
CA ASP A 37 29.49 -20.67 -1.74
C ASP A 37 29.97 -19.30 -2.23
N GLN A 38 29.16 -18.56 -2.99
CA GLN A 38 29.48 -17.19 -3.43
C GLN A 38 29.43 -16.17 -2.30
N ILE A 39 28.49 -16.28 -1.35
CA ILE A 39 28.47 -15.47 -0.13
C ILE A 39 29.65 -15.85 0.74
N ARG A 40 29.96 -17.15 0.93
CA ARG A 40 31.16 -17.57 1.66
C ARG A 40 32.42 -17.03 0.99
N ASP A 41 32.52 -17.08 -0.33
CA ASP A 41 33.71 -16.65 -1.06
C ASP A 41 33.81 -15.12 -1.16
N ALA A 42 32.68 -14.41 -1.24
CA ALA A 42 32.62 -12.96 -1.13
C ALA A 42 32.91 -12.50 0.31
N HIS A 43 32.37 -13.19 1.31
CA HIS A 43 32.63 -12.93 2.73
C HIS A 43 34.07 -13.29 3.09
N ASN A 44 34.64 -14.38 2.56
CA ASN A 44 36.06 -14.71 2.67
C ASN A 44 36.93 -13.71 1.93
N LYS A 45 36.53 -13.22 0.74
CA LYS A 45 37.24 -12.14 0.04
C LYS A 45 37.19 -10.83 0.82
N ILE A 46 36.05 -10.51 1.45
CA ILE A 46 35.87 -9.34 2.31
C ILE A 46 36.68 -9.51 3.60
N LEU A 47 36.75 -10.69 4.20
CA LEU A 47 37.59 -11.00 5.37
C LEU A 47 39.08 -10.99 5.03
N VAL A 48 39.46 -11.44 3.82
CA VAL A 48 40.84 -11.41 3.32
C VAL A 48 41.27 -10.00 2.90
N ALA A 49 40.35 -9.18 2.38
CA ALA A 49 40.60 -7.80 1.99
C ALA A 49 40.47 -6.81 3.17
N ALA A 50 39.67 -7.13 4.18
CA ALA A 50 39.60 -6.39 5.43
C ALA A 50 40.86 -6.68 6.24
N LYS A 51 41.85 -5.80 6.15
CA LYS A 51 42.84 -5.67 7.22
C LYS A 51 42.07 -5.34 8.51
N GLN A 52 41.71 -6.34 9.31
CA GLN A 52 41.12 -6.19 10.65
C GLN A 52 42.14 -5.70 11.70
N THR A 53 43.18 -4.98 11.27
CA THR A 53 44.30 -4.57 12.12
C THR A 53 43.84 -3.69 13.27
N ILE A 54 42.75 -2.93 13.11
CA ILE A 54 42.27 -2.00 14.15
C ILE A 54 41.68 -2.76 15.36
N TRP A 55 40.92 -3.84 15.15
CA TRP A 55 40.37 -4.62 16.27
C TRP A 55 41.45 -5.45 16.97
N GLU A 56 42.36 -6.04 16.20
CA GLU A 56 43.51 -6.78 16.74
C GLU A 56 44.42 -5.86 17.58
N ASP A 57 44.69 -4.65 17.09
CA ASP A 57 45.48 -3.63 17.81
C ASP A 57 44.80 -3.15 19.10
N GLU A 58 43.48 -3.09 19.16
CA GLU A 58 42.76 -2.56 20.33
C GLU A 58 42.46 -3.64 21.36
N LEU A 59 42.08 -4.84 20.92
CA LEU A 59 41.87 -5.99 21.81
C LEU A 59 43.18 -6.50 22.43
N SER A 60 44.31 -6.33 21.74
CA SER A 60 45.64 -6.66 22.28
C SER A 60 46.09 -5.72 23.41
N LYS A 61 45.48 -4.54 23.56
CA LYS A 61 45.74 -3.61 24.67
C LYS A 61 45.05 -4.05 25.98
N LEU A 62 44.10 -4.98 25.90
CA LEU A 62 43.35 -5.47 27.05
C LEU A 62 44.06 -6.63 27.74
N SER A 63 43.95 -6.69 29.07
CA SER A 63 44.32 -7.86 29.85
C SER A 63 43.15 -8.85 29.89
N TRP A 64 43.38 -10.07 29.42
CA TRP A 64 42.35 -11.10 29.30
C TRP A 64 42.38 -12.11 30.45
N CYS A 65 41.22 -12.36 31.04
CA CYS A 65 41.04 -13.41 32.04
C CYS A 65 39.71 -14.13 31.84
N VAL A 66 39.66 -15.40 32.25
CA VAL A 66 38.39 -16.12 32.41
C VAL A 66 37.96 -16.01 33.87
N GLN A 67 36.75 -15.52 34.10
CA GLN A 67 36.16 -15.42 35.43
C GLN A 67 35.00 -16.42 35.54
N GLU A 68 35.01 -17.21 36.63
CA GLU A 68 33.88 -18.08 36.96
C GLU A 68 32.72 -17.26 37.54
N VAL A 69 31.51 -17.60 37.11
CA VAL A 69 30.28 -16.91 37.46
C VAL A 69 29.15 -17.92 37.68
N VAL A 70 27.99 -17.46 38.14
CA VAL A 70 26.78 -18.29 38.24
C VAL A 70 25.66 -17.61 37.48
N GLY A 71 25.04 -18.34 36.55
CA GLY A 71 23.83 -17.90 35.88
C GLY A 71 24.02 -16.87 34.78
N ALA A 72 25.18 -16.84 34.11
CA ALA A 72 25.36 -15.95 32.96
C ALA A 72 24.42 -16.35 31.80
N VAL A 73 23.76 -15.36 31.18
CA VAL A 73 23.01 -15.57 29.95
C VAL A 73 23.92 -15.38 28.74
N LEU A 74 23.64 -16.12 27.66
CA LEU A 74 24.36 -16.00 26.39
C LEU A 74 23.51 -15.18 25.42
N PRO A 75 23.88 -13.93 25.12
CA PRO A 75 23.14 -13.11 24.17
C PRO A 75 23.42 -13.53 22.73
N ASP A 76 22.44 -13.35 21.85
CA ASP A 76 22.59 -13.47 20.40
C ASP A 76 23.50 -12.40 19.76
N CYS A 77 23.79 -11.30 20.47
CA CYS A 77 24.83 -10.33 20.07
C CYS A 77 26.28 -10.78 20.34
N VAL A 78 26.47 -11.99 20.88
CA VAL A 78 27.73 -12.72 21.05
C VAL A 78 28.68 -12.12 22.09
N ALA A 79 29.09 -10.86 21.95
CA ALA A 79 30.02 -10.18 22.84
C ALA A 79 29.51 -8.78 23.20
N LEU A 80 29.69 -8.41 24.46
CA LEU A 80 29.46 -7.05 24.93
C LEU A 80 30.80 -6.33 25.03
N ALA A 81 30.83 -5.08 24.60
CA ALA A 81 31.97 -4.21 24.81
C ALA A 81 31.53 -2.90 25.44
N ARG A 82 32.46 -2.25 26.12
CA ARG A 82 32.31 -0.91 26.66
C ARG A 82 33.45 -0.05 26.13
N VAL A 83 33.07 1.14 25.70
CA VAL A 83 34.01 2.23 25.45
C VAL A 83 34.09 3.04 26.74
N ALA A 84 35.28 3.48 27.14
CA ALA A 84 35.50 4.15 28.42
C ALA A 84 34.42 5.22 28.72
N GLY A 85 33.74 5.09 29.87
CA GLY A 85 32.68 5.99 30.32
C GLY A 85 31.29 5.76 29.70
N LYS A 86 31.10 4.75 28.86
CA LYS A 86 29.79 4.36 28.29
C LYS A 86 29.23 3.09 28.94
N GLU A 87 28.01 2.72 28.60
CA GLU A 87 27.42 1.44 28.98
C GLU A 87 27.91 0.28 28.10
N LEU A 88 27.64 -0.96 28.54
CA LEU A 88 27.87 -2.16 27.72
C LEU A 88 26.92 -2.18 26.53
N SER A 89 27.44 -2.46 25.35
CA SER A 89 26.73 -2.56 24.07
C SER A 89 27.28 -3.73 23.24
N PRO A 90 26.59 -4.17 22.16
CA PRO A 90 27.15 -5.15 21.25
C PRO A 90 28.53 -4.72 20.75
N MET A 91 29.49 -5.63 20.78
CA MET A 91 30.88 -5.33 20.41
C MET A 91 30.99 -4.70 19.02
N PHE A 92 30.20 -5.17 18.05
CA PHE A 92 30.22 -4.66 16.68
C PHE A 92 29.65 -3.24 16.51
N PHE A 93 28.90 -2.73 17.48
CA PHE A 93 28.33 -1.37 17.43
C PHE A 93 29.24 -0.31 18.05
N ASN A 94 30.26 -0.74 18.81
CA ASN A 94 31.29 0.17 19.28
C ASN A 94 32.31 0.36 18.16
N GLY A 95 32.57 1.61 17.78
CA GLY A 95 33.73 1.91 16.94
C GLY A 95 34.97 1.29 17.56
N ALA A 96 35.86 0.75 16.72
CA ALA A 96 37.02 -0.05 17.12
C ALA A 96 38.12 0.78 17.83
N LYS A 97 37.79 1.74 18.70
CA LYS A 97 38.76 2.59 19.42
C LYS A 97 38.29 2.84 20.85
N ASN A 98 39.24 2.89 21.79
CA ASN A 98 39.01 3.25 23.20
C ASN A 98 38.12 2.26 23.98
N ILE A 99 38.18 0.98 23.63
CA ILE A 99 37.50 -0.08 24.36
C ILE A 99 38.25 -0.33 25.68
N ASP A 100 37.53 -0.27 26.81
CA ASP A 100 38.10 -0.47 28.14
C ASP A 100 37.70 -1.81 28.76
N LEU A 101 36.59 -2.40 28.30
CA LEU A 101 36.05 -3.66 28.78
C LEU A 101 35.36 -4.44 27.65
N VAL A 102 35.68 -5.71 27.53
CA VAL A 102 35.00 -6.69 26.67
C VAL A 102 34.58 -7.86 27.52
N ILE A 103 33.32 -8.28 27.39
CA ILE A 103 32.74 -9.43 28.08
C ILE A 103 32.16 -10.37 27.04
N PHE A 104 32.66 -11.58 27.04
CA PHE A 104 32.21 -12.66 26.19
C PHE A 104 31.72 -13.84 27.06
N PRO A 105 30.40 -14.05 27.18
CA PRO A 105 29.86 -15.20 27.88
C PRO A 105 30.21 -16.50 27.16
N ILE A 106 31.14 -17.28 27.71
CA ILE A 106 31.55 -18.58 27.14
C ILE A 106 30.50 -19.64 27.47
N SER A 107 30.02 -19.62 28.72
CA SER A 107 29.01 -20.53 29.25
C SER A 107 28.30 -19.88 30.43
N HIS A 108 27.21 -20.50 30.88
CA HIS A 108 26.45 -20.07 32.05
C HIS A 108 27.27 -19.88 33.35
N ASN A 109 28.49 -20.42 33.40
CA ASN A 109 29.39 -20.31 34.54
C ASN A 109 30.76 -19.69 34.24
N ARG A 110 30.98 -19.16 33.03
CA ARG A 110 32.27 -18.57 32.64
C ARG A 110 32.10 -17.37 31.72
N LEU A 111 32.74 -16.27 32.08
CA LEU A 111 32.91 -15.09 31.23
C LEU A 111 34.38 -14.95 30.85
N LEU A 112 34.65 -14.74 29.56
CA LEU A 112 35.93 -14.20 29.11
C LEU A 112 35.86 -12.67 29.20
N ILE A 113 36.80 -12.07 29.92
CA ILE A 113 36.81 -10.64 30.18
C ILE A 113 38.15 -10.07 29.74
N GLY A 114 38.12 -9.13 28.80
CA GLY A 114 39.25 -8.27 28.44
C GLY A 114 39.07 -6.92 29.10
N ARG A 115 40.06 -6.42 29.86
CA ARG A 115 39.96 -5.13 30.56
C ARG A 115 41.25 -4.31 30.47
N ALA A 116 41.12 -2.99 30.36
CA ALA A 116 42.26 -2.07 30.41
C ALA A 116 42.77 -1.88 31.85
N ASP A 117 41.86 -1.93 32.84
CA ASP A 117 42.15 -1.65 34.24
C ASP A 117 42.04 -2.93 35.08
N ASN A 118 42.97 -3.13 36.02
CA ASN A 118 42.90 -4.27 36.92
C ASN A 118 42.04 -3.96 38.16
N ASN A 119 41.14 -4.90 38.47
CA ASN A 119 40.68 -5.24 39.84
C ASN A 119 39.24 -4.90 40.30
N SER A 120 38.25 -4.77 39.42
CA SER A 120 36.81 -4.80 39.83
C SER A 120 36.14 -6.13 39.45
N ALA A 121 35.37 -6.71 40.38
CA ALA A 121 34.57 -7.89 40.11
C ALA A 121 33.41 -7.53 39.17
N ILE A 122 33.18 -8.35 38.13
CA ILE A 122 32.05 -8.17 37.23
C ILE A 122 30.75 -8.60 37.91
N ASP A 123 29.77 -7.70 37.95
CA ASP A 123 28.41 -8.02 38.38
C ASP A 123 27.67 -8.77 37.27
N VAL A 124 27.41 -10.05 37.49
CA VAL A 124 26.72 -10.94 36.55
C VAL A 124 25.30 -10.48 36.28
N LYS A 125 24.62 -9.86 37.25
CA LYS A 125 23.26 -9.35 37.03
C LYS A 125 23.27 -8.18 36.06
N ALA A 126 24.22 -7.26 36.21
CA ALA A 126 24.41 -6.16 35.27
C ALA A 126 24.80 -6.67 33.88
N VAL A 127 25.64 -7.72 33.80
CA VAL A 127 25.98 -8.37 32.52
C VAL A 127 24.77 -9.02 31.88
N ASN A 128 23.94 -9.73 32.64
CA ASN A 128 22.74 -10.38 32.11
C ASN A 128 21.71 -9.37 31.64
N PHE A 129 21.52 -8.29 32.39
CA PHE A 129 20.67 -7.17 31.97
C PHE A 129 21.18 -6.57 30.66
N ALA A 130 22.47 -6.21 30.60
CA ALA A 130 23.06 -5.67 29.37
C ALA A 130 22.97 -6.67 28.21
N SER A 131 23.18 -7.97 28.47
CA SER A 131 23.06 -9.03 27.47
C SER A 131 21.65 -9.10 26.89
N ALA A 132 20.62 -9.05 27.74
CA ALA A 132 19.24 -9.04 27.31
C ALA A 132 18.87 -7.75 26.55
N THR A 133 19.28 -6.57 27.05
CA THR A 133 19.01 -5.28 26.41
C THR A 133 19.70 -5.14 25.03
N CYS A 134 20.86 -5.77 24.89
CA CYS A 134 21.64 -5.80 23.66
C CYS A 134 21.27 -6.96 22.73
N SER A 135 20.43 -7.89 23.19
CA SER A 135 19.96 -9.00 22.38
C SER A 135 18.89 -8.53 21.41
N ASP A 136 18.96 -9.04 20.19
CA ASP A 136 18.04 -8.65 19.11
C ASP A 136 16.72 -9.43 19.20
N SER A 137 16.84 -10.75 19.35
CA SER A 137 15.72 -11.67 19.23
C SER A 137 15.64 -12.64 20.40
N PHE A 138 16.78 -13.10 20.93
CA PHE A 138 16.80 -14.04 22.04
C PHE A 138 18.12 -14.00 22.84
N PHE A 139 18.08 -14.54 24.05
CA PHE A 139 19.26 -14.96 24.79
C PHE A 139 19.03 -16.37 25.36
N ILE A 140 20.11 -17.08 25.68
CA ILE A 140 20.06 -18.44 26.22
C ILE A 140 20.44 -18.40 27.69
N SER A 141 19.59 -18.95 28.56
CA SER A 141 19.90 -19.18 29.97
C SER A 141 19.98 -20.68 30.28
N ARG A 142 20.78 -21.08 31.30
CA ARG A 142 20.82 -22.49 31.73
C ARG A 142 19.55 -22.88 32.48
N ARG A 143 19.02 -21.95 33.29
CA ARG A 143 17.78 -22.13 34.04
C ARG A 143 16.85 -20.93 33.82
N PRO A 144 15.54 -21.10 33.98
CA PRO A 144 14.58 -19.99 33.87
C PRO A 144 14.89 -18.84 34.84
N GLU A 145 15.30 -19.17 36.07
CA GLU A 145 15.67 -18.21 37.14
C GLU A 145 16.82 -17.26 36.75
N ASP A 146 17.75 -17.70 35.89
CA ASP A 146 18.88 -16.89 35.43
C ASP A 146 18.44 -15.78 34.43
N GLY A 147 17.27 -15.96 33.80
CA GLY A 147 16.71 -15.09 32.76
C GLY A 147 15.37 -14.44 33.14
N GLU A 148 14.89 -14.65 34.36
CA GLU A 148 13.57 -14.22 34.81
C GLU A 148 13.44 -12.69 34.74
N GLY A 149 12.40 -12.21 34.05
CA GLY A 149 12.16 -10.78 33.85
C GLY A 149 13.14 -10.08 32.89
N LEU A 150 14.09 -10.79 32.27
CA LEU A 150 15.02 -10.19 31.31
C LEU A 150 14.49 -10.11 29.88
N SER A 151 13.56 -11.00 29.49
CA SER A 151 13.00 -11.06 28.13
C SER A 151 12.31 -9.77 27.69
N GLN A 152 11.74 -9.00 28.61
CA GLN A 152 11.10 -7.70 28.31
C GLN A 152 12.08 -6.62 27.82
N TYR A 153 13.39 -6.83 28.00
CA TYR A 153 14.42 -5.88 27.59
C TYR A 153 15.02 -6.18 26.21
N ILE A 154 14.67 -7.32 25.60
CA ILE A 154 15.14 -7.70 24.26
C ILE A 154 14.79 -6.59 23.24
N GLY A 155 15.75 -6.24 22.39
CA GLY A 155 15.60 -5.28 21.30
C GLY A 155 15.70 -3.80 21.71
N GLN A 156 15.73 -3.47 23.01
CA GLN A 156 15.68 -2.08 23.47
C GLN A 156 16.92 -1.25 23.06
N LYS A 157 18.13 -1.83 23.08
CA LYS A 157 19.35 -1.08 22.68
C LYS A 157 19.54 -1.02 21.17
N SER A 158 19.14 -2.06 20.44
CA SER A 158 19.13 -2.07 18.97
C SER A 158 18.18 -1.00 18.43
N ALA A 159 16.98 -0.87 19.00
CA ALA A 159 16.04 0.19 18.66
C ALA A 159 16.60 1.60 18.91
N ASN A 160 17.20 1.83 20.09
CA ASN A 160 17.78 3.14 20.43
C ASN A 160 19.04 3.49 19.61
N THR A 161 19.81 2.50 19.18
CA THR A 161 21.03 2.71 18.37
C THR A 161 20.67 2.96 16.90
N ILE A 162 19.64 2.29 16.38
CA ILE A 162 19.06 2.62 15.06
C ILE A 162 18.47 4.03 15.11
N ASP A 163 17.74 4.40 16.17
CA ASP A 163 17.17 5.74 16.32
C ASP A 163 18.24 6.83 16.48
N ALA A 164 19.36 6.52 17.16
CA ALA A 164 20.52 7.40 17.26
C ALA A 164 21.31 7.49 15.93
N ALA A 165 21.47 6.40 15.19
CA ALA A 165 22.11 6.38 13.87
C ALA A 165 21.25 7.08 12.82
N VAL A 166 19.93 6.99 12.91
CA VAL A 166 18.96 7.76 12.12
C VAL A 166 19.05 9.25 12.50
N LYS A 167 19.10 9.60 13.78
CA LYS A 167 19.30 11.00 14.23
C LYS A 167 20.67 11.55 13.84
N GLU A 168 21.73 10.75 13.88
CA GLU A 168 23.08 11.13 13.49
C GLU A 168 23.20 11.26 11.97
N ALA A 169 22.58 10.37 11.19
CA ALA A 169 22.40 10.49 9.73
C ALA A 169 21.61 11.76 9.37
N VAL A 170 20.54 12.08 10.11
CA VAL A 170 19.77 13.33 9.96
C VAL A 170 20.60 14.56 10.35
N SER A 171 21.44 14.47 11.38
CA SER A 171 22.31 15.58 11.80
C SER A 171 23.50 15.80 10.86
N SER A 172 24.03 14.74 10.27
CA SER A 172 25.10 14.81 9.26
C SER A 172 24.56 15.28 7.91
N PHE A 173 23.29 14.97 7.56
CA PHE A 173 22.56 15.65 6.49
C PHE A 173 22.42 17.15 6.77
N ARG A 174 22.06 17.56 8.00
CA ARG A 174 21.96 18.97 8.40
C ARG A 174 23.29 19.73 8.42
N LEU A 175 24.41 19.07 8.75
CA LEU A 175 25.74 19.69 8.72
C LEU A 175 26.33 19.74 7.29
N ALA A 176 26.03 18.75 6.44
CA ALA A 176 26.37 18.80 5.01
C ALA A 176 25.54 19.84 4.23
N GLU A 177 24.37 20.22 4.74
CA GLU A 177 23.59 21.38 4.25
C GLU A 177 24.12 22.74 4.76
N HIS A 178 24.89 22.77 5.86
CA HIS A 178 25.37 24.02 6.46
C HIS A 178 26.69 24.56 5.86
N GLU A 179 27.50 23.74 5.18
CA GLU A 179 28.70 24.23 4.47
C GLU A 179 28.43 24.67 3.02
N LYS A 180 27.24 24.41 2.46
CA LYS A 180 26.88 24.79 1.09
C LYS A 180 25.92 25.97 0.95
N ASN A 181 25.37 26.51 2.04
CA ASN A 181 24.35 27.57 1.98
C ASN A 181 24.70 28.81 2.84
N ASN A 182 25.93 29.33 2.70
CA ASN A 182 26.19 30.75 2.92
C ASN A 182 26.06 31.49 1.59
N GLU A 183 24.82 31.62 1.10
CA GLU A 183 24.31 32.78 0.37
C GLU A 183 22.81 32.59 0.10
N ASN A 184 22.01 33.53 0.63
CA ASN A 184 20.57 33.78 0.46
C ASN A 184 19.55 33.01 1.32
N PRO A 185 18.47 33.71 1.74
CA PRO A 185 17.87 33.55 3.06
C PRO A 185 16.67 32.60 3.10
N GLN A 186 16.73 31.67 4.06
CA GLN A 186 15.67 31.05 4.85
C GLN A 186 14.30 30.78 4.20
N LEU A 187 13.98 29.49 4.05
CA LEU A 187 12.62 28.99 4.27
C LEU A 187 12.61 27.86 5.33
N SER A 188 12.73 28.28 6.59
CA SER A 188 12.11 27.59 7.71
C SER A 188 10.73 28.21 7.94
N LYS A 189 9.66 27.42 7.87
CA LYS A 189 8.33 27.76 8.41
C LYS A 189 7.71 26.45 8.92
N SER A 190 7.67 26.13 10.21
CA SER A 190 6.85 26.81 11.25
C SER A 190 5.54 27.28 10.66
N ILE A 191 4.44 26.61 11.04
CA ILE A 191 3.06 27.00 10.72
C ILE A 191 2.84 28.39 11.31
N GLN A 192 3.12 29.42 10.52
CA GLN A 192 2.49 30.71 10.63
C GLN A 192 1.29 30.65 9.70
N ALA A 193 0.10 30.87 10.28
CA ALA A 193 -1.08 31.24 9.55
C ALA A 193 -0.73 32.42 8.63
N VAL A 194 -0.59 32.13 7.33
CA VAL A 194 -0.63 33.14 6.29
C VAL A 194 -2.06 33.14 5.80
N SER A 195 -2.86 34.02 6.40
CA SER A 195 -4.12 34.48 5.84
C SER A 195 -3.86 35.21 4.52
N ASP A 196 -4.78 35.00 3.58
CA ASP A 196 -5.01 35.67 2.28
C ASP A 196 -4.60 34.77 1.09
N SER A 197 -5.52 34.20 0.30
CA SER A 197 -6.80 34.72 -0.23
C SER A 197 -7.87 33.63 -0.39
N SER A 198 -9.10 33.90 0.11
CA SER A 198 -10.36 33.11 -0.01
C SER A 198 -10.28 31.64 -0.49
N THR A 199 -10.25 30.70 0.45
CA THR A 199 -10.51 29.26 0.23
C THR A 199 -12.01 29.00 0.04
N SER A 200 -12.63 29.62 -0.97
CA SER A 200 -14.04 29.43 -1.31
C SER A 200 -14.19 28.58 -2.56
N PHE A 201 -15.13 27.64 -2.55
CA PHE A 201 -15.58 26.89 -3.73
C PHE A 201 -17.03 27.28 -4.06
N SER A 202 -17.47 27.02 -5.30
CA SER A 202 -18.85 27.29 -5.68
C SER A 202 -19.78 26.15 -5.28
N LEU A 203 -20.92 26.46 -4.65
CA LEU A 203 -22.02 25.53 -4.45
C LEU A 203 -23.15 25.88 -5.41
N THR A 204 -23.55 24.96 -6.28
CA THR A 204 -24.55 25.18 -7.33
C THR A 204 -25.68 24.15 -7.24
N PHE A 205 -26.92 24.63 -7.38
CA PHE A 205 -28.12 23.81 -7.45
C PHE A 205 -28.75 24.04 -8.83
N LYS A 206 -28.75 23.00 -9.67
CA LYS A 206 -29.20 23.11 -11.06
C LYS A 206 -30.59 22.50 -11.22
N ASP A 207 -31.53 23.35 -11.63
CA ASP A 207 -32.93 23.02 -11.92
C ASP A 207 -33.74 22.51 -10.70
N PHE A 208 -33.25 22.76 -9.47
CA PHE A 208 -33.95 22.45 -8.23
C PHE A 208 -33.45 23.30 -7.04
N GLY A 209 -34.11 23.18 -5.88
CA GLY A 209 -33.72 23.80 -4.62
C GLY A 209 -34.36 25.16 -4.34
N ASN A 210 -34.40 25.55 -3.06
CA ASN A 210 -34.82 26.86 -2.58
C ASN A 210 -33.76 27.45 -1.64
N ALA A 211 -33.92 28.70 -1.21
CA ALA A 211 -32.92 29.37 -0.36
C ALA A 211 -32.64 28.61 0.96
N GLU A 212 -33.68 28.03 1.57
CA GLU A 212 -33.56 27.25 2.81
C GLU A 212 -32.73 25.98 2.60
N MET A 213 -32.97 25.25 1.52
CA MET A 213 -32.20 24.05 1.14
C MET A 213 -30.75 24.40 0.85
N VAL A 214 -30.49 25.48 0.09
CA VAL A 214 -29.12 25.91 -0.21
C VAL A 214 -28.37 26.24 1.08
N GLN A 215 -29.02 26.92 2.02
CA GLN A 215 -28.42 27.25 3.31
C GLN A 215 -28.19 26.00 4.18
N GLY A 216 -29.19 25.09 4.24
CA GLY A 216 -29.09 23.85 5.00
C GLY A 216 -27.95 22.95 4.51
N ILE A 217 -27.88 22.72 3.19
CA ILE A 217 -26.79 21.96 2.58
C ILE A 217 -25.44 22.66 2.73
N GLY A 218 -25.40 23.99 2.57
CA GLY A 218 -24.20 24.78 2.81
C GLY A 218 -23.62 24.58 4.21
N ASN A 219 -24.46 24.59 5.24
CA ASN A 219 -24.06 24.34 6.63
C ASN A 219 -23.55 22.91 6.84
N ILE A 220 -24.21 21.92 6.23
CA ILE A 220 -23.77 20.51 6.31
C ILE A 220 -22.41 20.34 5.64
N LEU A 221 -22.22 20.87 4.44
CA LEU A 221 -20.94 20.83 3.73
C LEU A 221 -19.83 21.51 4.52
N GLN A 222 -20.11 22.66 5.12
CA GLN A 222 -19.17 23.34 5.99
C GLN A 222 -18.77 22.45 7.17
N THR A 223 -19.73 21.84 7.86
CA THR A 223 -19.48 20.95 9.00
C THR A 223 -18.65 19.73 8.58
N VAL A 224 -18.98 19.11 7.43
CA VAL A 224 -18.26 17.96 6.89
C VAL A 224 -16.81 18.32 6.54
N ILE A 225 -16.60 19.45 5.85
CA ILE A 225 -15.27 19.93 5.47
C ILE A 225 -14.44 20.30 6.70
N GLU A 226 -15.03 20.96 7.70
CA GLU A 226 -14.37 21.28 8.97
C GLU A 226 -14.03 20.02 9.76
N GLY A 227 -14.92 19.03 9.77
CA GLY A 227 -14.73 17.75 10.46
C GLY A 227 -13.63 16.86 9.85
N LEU A 228 -13.38 16.98 8.55
CA LEU A 228 -12.28 16.31 7.85
C LEU A 228 -10.91 16.96 8.12
N GLY A 229 -10.87 18.10 8.83
CA GLY A 229 -9.64 18.79 9.23
C GLY A 229 -8.97 19.57 8.09
N GLN A 230 -7.75 20.05 8.34
CA GLN A 230 -6.93 20.81 7.36
C GLN A 230 -6.41 19.96 6.19
N ASP A 231 -6.79 18.68 6.11
CA ASP A 231 -6.21 17.71 5.18
C ASP A 231 -6.82 17.78 3.77
N ILE A 232 -8.02 18.36 3.61
CA ILE A 232 -8.60 18.55 2.28
C ILE A 232 -8.06 19.85 1.67
N PRO A 233 -7.37 19.78 0.52
CA PRO A 233 -6.88 20.95 -0.17
C PRO A 233 -8.03 21.67 -0.87
N ILE A 234 -8.79 22.49 -0.13
CA ILE A 234 -9.96 23.24 -0.65
C ILE A 234 -9.59 24.11 -1.86
N SER A 235 -8.34 24.56 -1.96
CA SER A 235 -7.83 25.26 -3.15
C SER A 235 -7.91 24.44 -4.44
N ALA A 236 -7.89 23.10 -4.35
CA ALA A 236 -8.03 22.17 -5.46
C ALA A 236 -9.49 21.83 -5.79
N LEU A 237 -10.46 22.22 -4.95
CA LEU A 237 -11.88 22.11 -5.23
C LEU A 237 -12.34 23.33 -6.05
N ASP A 238 -12.92 23.08 -7.24
CA ASP A 238 -13.59 24.10 -8.07
C ASP A 238 -14.98 24.41 -7.50
N GLY A 239 -15.75 23.36 -7.26
CA GLY A 239 -17.13 23.48 -6.78
C GLY A 239 -17.85 22.16 -6.61
N ILE A 240 -19.07 22.26 -6.09
CA ILE A 240 -20.02 21.17 -5.94
C ILE A 240 -21.32 21.59 -6.62
N THR A 241 -21.77 20.81 -7.59
CA THR A 241 -23.05 20.98 -8.28
C THR A 241 -23.97 19.83 -7.92
N PHE A 242 -25.11 20.14 -7.33
CA PHE A 242 -26.24 19.22 -7.29
C PHE A 242 -27.15 19.47 -8.50
N SER A 243 -27.70 18.42 -9.11
CA SER A 243 -28.59 18.57 -10.27
C SER A 243 -29.73 17.56 -10.31
N GLN A 244 -30.91 18.03 -10.72
CA GLN A 244 -32.07 17.18 -11.03
C GLN A 244 -31.79 16.28 -12.25
N ASP A 245 -31.05 16.78 -13.24
CA ASP A 245 -30.56 16.02 -14.40
C ASP A 245 -29.04 15.82 -14.28
N TYR A 246 -28.67 14.89 -13.39
CA TYR A 246 -27.28 14.53 -13.11
C TYR A 246 -26.47 14.18 -14.38
N PRO A 247 -26.96 13.34 -15.30
CA PRO A 247 -26.23 13.05 -16.54
C PRO A 247 -25.99 14.31 -17.40
N ALA A 248 -26.98 15.18 -17.57
CA ALA A 248 -26.81 16.41 -18.33
C ALA A 248 -25.83 17.38 -17.64
N ALA A 249 -25.87 17.48 -16.32
CA ALA A 249 -24.94 18.32 -15.56
C ALA A 249 -23.46 17.92 -15.77
N ILE A 250 -23.15 16.63 -15.87
CA ILE A 250 -21.77 16.16 -16.16
C ILE A 250 -21.31 16.54 -17.58
N LEU A 251 -22.24 16.51 -18.55
CA LEU A 251 -21.95 16.80 -19.95
C LEU A 251 -21.79 18.30 -20.22
N GLU A 252 -22.60 19.12 -19.56
CA GLU A 252 -22.62 20.58 -19.75
C GLU A 252 -21.57 21.33 -18.91
N LEU A 253 -20.99 20.67 -17.90
CA LEU A 253 -19.98 21.27 -17.04
C LEU A 253 -18.77 21.77 -17.87
N ASP A 254 -18.46 23.06 -17.75
CA ASP A 254 -17.28 23.65 -18.39
C ASP A 254 -15.99 23.12 -17.75
N ARG A 255 -15.24 22.33 -18.52
CA ARG A 255 -13.99 21.70 -18.09
C ARG A 255 -12.75 22.54 -18.39
N GLY A 256 -12.89 23.72 -19.00
CA GLY A 256 -11.75 24.61 -19.30
C GLY A 256 -10.73 24.00 -20.28
N GLY A 257 -11.17 23.07 -21.13
CA GLY A 257 -10.29 22.35 -22.07
C GLY A 257 -9.68 21.04 -21.55
N ALA A 258 -10.02 20.60 -20.33
CA ALA A 258 -9.65 19.25 -19.88
C ALA A 258 -10.32 18.16 -20.73
N PHE A 259 -9.62 17.03 -20.86
CA PHE A 259 -10.11 15.88 -21.62
C PHE A 259 -11.47 15.39 -21.10
N VAL A 260 -12.36 15.06 -22.04
CA VAL A 260 -13.65 14.46 -21.72
C VAL A 260 -13.49 12.94 -21.70
N SER A 261 -13.42 12.34 -20.51
CA SER A 261 -13.72 10.91 -20.39
C SER A 261 -15.22 10.72 -20.63
N LYS A 262 -15.58 9.92 -21.64
CA LYS A 262 -16.98 9.50 -21.86
C LYS A 262 -17.39 8.67 -20.65
N SER A 263 -18.43 9.10 -19.93
CA SER A 263 -19.06 8.24 -18.93
C SER A 263 -19.61 7.01 -19.64
N GLN A 264 -19.22 5.83 -19.20
CA GLN A 264 -19.79 4.57 -19.69
C GLN A 264 -21.09 4.32 -18.94
N SER A 265 -22.14 3.90 -19.66
CA SER A 265 -23.39 3.51 -19.01
C SER A 265 -23.24 2.14 -18.37
N ARG A 266 -23.99 1.93 -17.29
CA ARG A 266 -24.24 0.63 -16.68
C ARG A 266 -25.75 0.48 -16.46
N ASP A 267 -26.22 -0.76 -16.44
CA ASP A 267 -27.62 -1.16 -16.29
C ASP A 267 -27.96 -1.63 -14.87
N TYR A 268 -26.96 -1.71 -14.00
CA TYR A 268 -27.10 -1.96 -12.57
C TYR A 268 -26.58 -0.78 -11.77
N GLY A 269 -27.14 -0.60 -10.57
CA GLY A 269 -26.85 0.53 -9.69
C GLY A 269 -27.18 1.88 -10.34
N ARG A 270 -27.58 2.85 -9.52
CA ARG A 270 -27.76 4.23 -10.01
C ARG A 270 -26.49 5.04 -9.72
N PRO A 271 -25.78 5.57 -10.72
CA PRO A 271 -24.72 6.53 -10.46
C PRO A 271 -25.34 7.84 -9.95
N VAL A 272 -24.88 8.31 -8.81
CA VAL A 272 -25.44 9.50 -8.13
C VAL A 272 -24.40 10.58 -7.84
N ALA A 273 -23.12 10.31 -8.11
CA ALA A 273 -22.05 11.29 -7.96
C ALA A 273 -20.87 10.99 -8.88
N LYS A 274 -20.19 12.05 -9.30
CA LYS A 274 -18.96 11.98 -10.08
C LYS A 274 -18.09 13.20 -9.85
N SER A 275 -16.81 12.97 -9.61
CA SER A 275 -15.77 13.98 -9.69
C SER A 275 -15.33 14.21 -11.13
N VAL A 276 -15.17 15.47 -11.51
CA VAL A 276 -14.76 15.89 -12.85
C VAL A 276 -13.54 16.78 -12.74
N ARG A 277 -12.47 16.46 -13.49
CA ARG A 277 -11.30 17.34 -13.60
C ARG A 277 -11.66 18.54 -14.48
N VAL A 278 -11.36 19.74 -13.99
CA VAL A 278 -11.61 21.02 -14.67
C VAL A 278 -10.35 21.88 -14.64
N ILE A 279 -10.15 22.74 -15.64
CA ILE A 279 -9.05 23.69 -15.66
C ILE A 279 -9.59 25.08 -15.33
N ARG A 280 -8.99 25.71 -14.32
CA ARG A 280 -9.23 27.11 -13.95
C ARG A 280 -7.89 27.80 -13.80
N GLU A 281 -7.71 28.93 -14.51
CA GLU A 281 -6.49 29.73 -14.42
C GLU A 281 -5.20 28.89 -14.67
N GLY A 282 -5.29 27.92 -15.57
CA GLY A 282 -4.18 27.01 -15.91
C GLY A 282 -3.88 25.92 -14.87
N LYS A 283 -4.65 25.81 -13.79
CA LYS A 283 -4.52 24.76 -12.77
C LYS A 283 -5.63 23.72 -12.91
N VAL A 284 -5.27 22.45 -12.75
CA VAL A 284 -6.24 21.35 -12.64
C VAL A 284 -6.91 21.41 -11.27
N LYS A 285 -8.23 21.38 -11.26
CA LYS A 285 -9.09 21.30 -10.07
C LYS A 285 -10.09 20.15 -10.22
N VAL A 286 -10.75 19.82 -9.12
CA VAL A 286 -11.84 18.84 -9.07
C VAL A 286 -13.16 19.56 -8.89
N HIS A 287 -14.17 19.23 -9.69
CA HIS A 287 -15.55 19.67 -9.52
C HIS A 287 -16.43 18.45 -9.24
N LEU A 288 -17.22 18.49 -8.17
CA LEU A 288 -18.11 17.39 -7.82
C LEU A 288 -19.49 17.62 -8.44
N VAL A 289 -20.01 16.64 -9.17
CA VAL A 289 -21.39 16.66 -9.70
C VAL A 289 -22.17 15.56 -9.00
N ILE A 290 -23.30 15.92 -8.40
CA ILE A 290 -24.09 15.05 -7.52
C ILE A 290 -25.57 15.11 -7.93
N ASP A 291 -26.26 13.98 -7.88
CA ASP A 291 -27.69 13.88 -8.13
C ASP A 291 -28.49 14.58 -7.02
N ALA A 292 -29.55 15.30 -7.41
CA ALA A 292 -30.39 16.05 -6.49
C ALA A 292 -30.99 15.18 -5.37
N SER A 293 -31.20 13.88 -5.60
CA SER A 293 -31.67 12.94 -4.56
C SER A 293 -30.79 12.96 -3.31
N ILE A 294 -29.47 13.13 -3.45
CA ILE A 294 -28.54 13.21 -2.32
C ILE A 294 -28.77 14.47 -1.50
N ALA A 295 -29.08 15.61 -2.13
CA ALA A 295 -29.43 16.83 -1.40
C ALA A 295 -30.72 16.64 -0.58
N TYR A 296 -31.71 15.91 -1.11
CA TYR A 296 -32.92 15.58 -0.34
C TYR A 296 -32.62 14.63 0.82
N PHE A 297 -31.71 13.66 0.63
CA PHE A 297 -31.33 12.71 1.67
C PHE A 297 -30.53 13.36 2.80
N LEU A 298 -29.66 14.33 2.51
CA LEU A 298 -28.92 15.11 3.51
C LEU A 298 -29.85 15.91 4.45
N LEU A 299 -31.03 16.30 3.97
CA LEU A 299 -32.04 17.03 4.75
C LEU A 299 -33.16 16.12 5.28
N SER A 300 -33.01 14.80 5.17
CA SER A 300 -34.02 13.84 5.59
C SER A 300 -33.97 13.60 7.10
N ASP A 301 -35.12 13.34 7.72
CA ASP A 301 -35.20 12.89 9.12
C ASP A 301 -34.77 11.43 9.32
N LYS A 302 -34.50 10.70 8.23
CA LYS A 302 -34.06 9.30 8.29
C LYS A 302 -32.54 9.22 8.42
N GLU A 303 -32.08 8.68 9.53
CA GLU A 303 -30.64 8.52 9.83
C GLU A 303 -29.89 7.77 8.72
N GLU A 304 -30.45 6.69 8.19
CA GLU A 304 -29.86 5.92 7.08
C GLU A 304 -29.61 6.77 5.82
N ASN A 305 -30.57 7.63 5.46
CA ASN A 305 -30.44 8.52 4.29
C ASN A 305 -29.30 9.55 4.50
N VAL A 306 -29.24 10.11 5.70
CA VAL A 306 -28.22 11.10 6.07
C VAL A 306 -26.85 10.43 6.12
N SER A 307 -26.76 9.25 6.73
CA SER A 307 -25.53 8.45 6.84
C SER A 307 -24.94 8.15 5.47
N TYR A 308 -25.75 7.54 4.59
CA TYR A 308 -25.38 7.23 3.21
C TYR A 308 -24.89 8.47 2.45
N SER A 309 -25.59 9.60 2.60
CA SER A 309 -25.28 10.82 1.86
C SER A 309 -23.99 11.48 2.33
N ILE A 310 -23.75 11.51 3.64
CA ILE A 310 -22.48 12.03 4.17
C ILE A 310 -21.34 11.09 3.82
N HIS A 311 -21.49 9.77 3.96
CA HIS A 311 -20.49 8.80 3.51
C HIS A 311 -20.11 9.01 2.04
N LEU A 312 -21.10 9.21 1.16
CA LEU A 312 -20.87 9.53 -0.24
C LEU A 312 -20.12 10.87 -0.41
N LEU A 313 -20.51 11.92 0.30
CA LEU A 313 -19.80 13.20 0.25
C LEU A 313 -18.33 13.06 0.70
N LEU A 314 -18.08 12.29 1.76
CA LEU A 314 -16.73 11.99 2.24
C LEU A 314 -15.91 11.26 1.18
N ALA A 315 -16.49 10.28 0.51
CA ALA A 315 -15.82 9.56 -0.58
C ALA A 315 -15.47 10.50 -1.75
N GLN A 316 -16.39 11.39 -2.14
CA GLN A 316 -16.14 12.35 -3.23
C GLN A 316 -15.10 13.41 -2.85
N LEU A 317 -15.15 13.93 -1.61
CA LEU A 317 -14.15 14.86 -1.10
C LEU A 317 -12.76 14.22 -0.97
N SER A 318 -12.71 12.92 -0.63
CA SER A 318 -11.46 12.16 -0.60
C SER A 318 -10.80 12.04 -1.98
N GLU A 319 -11.57 12.18 -3.06
CA GLU A 319 -11.01 12.23 -4.42
C GLU A 319 -10.26 13.54 -4.68
N VAL A 320 -10.71 14.66 -4.10
CA VAL A 320 -9.99 15.95 -4.17
C VAL A 320 -8.63 15.83 -3.49
N LEU A 321 -8.62 15.16 -2.34
CA LEU A 321 -7.39 14.84 -1.62
C LEU A 321 -6.51 13.92 -2.47
N HIS A 322 -7.05 12.83 -3.02
CA HIS A 322 -6.31 11.91 -3.87
C HIS A 322 -5.64 12.63 -5.05
N ALA A 323 -6.42 13.41 -5.79
CA ALA A 323 -5.95 14.19 -6.93
C ALA A 323 -4.80 15.13 -6.56
N SER A 324 -4.87 15.76 -5.40
CA SER A 324 -3.89 16.78 -5.00
C SER A 324 -2.57 16.19 -4.50
N PHE A 325 -2.61 15.03 -3.85
CA PHE A 325 -1.43 14.42 -3.25
C PHE A 325 -0.77 13.37 -4.15
N TYR A 326 -1.55 12.62 -4.92
CA TYR A 326 -1.05 11.43 -5.60
C TYR A 326 -0.88 11.61 -7.12
N GLU A 327 -1.74 12.37 -7.81
CA GLU A 327 -1.56 12.63 -9.25
C GLU A 327 -0.21 13.29 -9.57
N PRO A 328 0.28 14.30 -8.80
CA PRO A 328 1.59 14.92 -9.06
C PRO A 328 2.77 13.93 -8.94
N LEU A 329 2.64 12.88 -8.12
CA LEU A 329 3.69 11.85 -7.99
C LEU A 329 3.89 11.10 -9.30
N LEU A 330 2.80 10.85 -10.04
CA LEU A 330 2.83 10.17 -11.33
C LEU A 330 3.37 11.08 -12.44
N GLU A 331 3.14 12.40 -12.35
CA GLU A 331 3.72 13.35 -13.29
C GLU A 331 5.25 13.39 -13.20
N ASN A 332 5.81 13.11 -12.03
CA ASN A 332 7.25 13.06 -11.81
C ASN A 332 7.88 11.71 -12.20
N ASP A 333 7.07 10.66 -12.38
CA ASP A 333 7.48 9.29 -12.72
C ASP A 333 7.11 8.90 -14.17
N ARG A 334 7.39 9.78 -15.14
CA ARG A 334 7.00 9.62 -16.55
C ARG A 334 7.91 8.69 -17.37
N ASN A 335 9.03 8.23 -16.82
CA ASN A 335 10.05 7.49 -17.58
C ASN A 335 9.97 5.97 -17.43
N THR A 336 8.92 5.45 -16.80
CA THR A 336 8.76 4.00 -16.65
C THR A 336 8.34 3.37 -17.98
N GLU A 337 9.12 2.40 -18.48
CA GLU A 337 8.73 1.58 -19.63
C GLU A 337 7.58 0.64 -19.25
N ILE A 338 6.46 0.77 -19.97
CA ILE A 338 5.27 -0.07 -19.82
C ILE A 338 5.07 -0.85 -21.12
N ASP A 339 4.81 -2.15 -21.01
CA ASP A 339 4.52 -3.01 -22.16
C ASP A 339 3.12 -2.73 -22.76
N GLU A 340 2.92 -3.10 -24.03
CA GLU A 340 1.68 -2.79 -24.76
C GLU A 340 0.43 -3.47 -24.16
N ILE A 341 0.56 -4.65 -23.54
CA ILE A 341 -0.57 -5.26 -22.82
C ILE A 341 -0.88 -4.48 -21.56
N GLY A 342 0.14 -4.09 -20.81
CA GLY A 342 0.01 -3.20 -19.65
C GLY A 342 -0.79 -1.94 -20.02
N LYS A 343 -0.46 -1.30 -21.14
CA LYS A 343 -1.18 -0.12 -21.67
C LYS A 343 -2.62 -0.42 -22.05
N MET A 344 -2.87 -1.49 -22.81
CA MET A 344 -4.22 -1.89 -23.24
C MET A 344 -5.14 -2.16 -22.04
N LEU A 345 -4.64 -2.88 -21.03
CA LEU A 345 -5.42 -3.30 -19.88
C LEU A 345 -5.55 -2.19 -18.82
N PHE A 346 -4.62 -1.23 -18.78
CA PHE A 346 -4.59 -0.22 -17.72
C PHE A 346 -5.89 0.58 -17.63
N PHE A 347 -6.54 0.85 -18.77
CA PHE A 347 -7.82 1.55 -18.79
C PHE A 347 -8.85 0.91 -17.84
N SER A 348 -8.93 -0.42 -17.80
CA SER A 348 -9.87 -1.17 -16.94
C SER A 348 -9.52 -1.15 -15.46
N VAL A 349 -8.30 -0.82 -15.06
CA VAL A 349 -7.93 -0.77 -13.62
C VAL A 349 -7.62 0.63 -13.13
N SER A 350 -7.59 1.61 -14.04
CA SER A 350 -7.21 3.00 -13.76
C SER A 350 -8.00 3.66 -12.62
N HIS A 351 -9.26 3.28 -12.42
CA HIS A 351 -10.13 3.83 -11.37
C HIS A 351 -9.99 3.09 -10.02
N ALA A 352 -9.49 1.86 -10.02
CA ALA A 352 -9.43 1.04 -8.80
C ALA A 352 -8.59 1.67 -7.67
N PRO A 353 -7.37 2.23 -7.91
CA PRO A 353 -6.60 2.86 -6.84
C PRO A 353 -7.36 3.99 -6.13
N VAL A 354 -7.96 4.90 -6.89
CA VAL A 354 -8.66 6.06 -6.32
C VAL A 354 -9.95 5.62 -5.62
N SER A 355 -10.69 4.68 -6.18
CA SER A 355 -11.89 4.11 -5.56
C SER A 355 -11.61 3.40 -4.23
N TYR A 356 -10.54 2.59 -4.18
CA TYR A 356 -10.06 1.99 -2.94
C TYR A 356 -9.72 3.05 -1.89
N PHE A 357 -8.97 4.08 -2.29
CA PHE A 357 -8.56 5.14 -1.38
C PHE A 357 -9.75 5.91 -0.81
N CYS A 358 -10.70 6.31 -1.67
CA CYS A 358 -11.87 7.07 -1.26
C CYS A 358 -12.76 6.26 -0.30
N ALA A 359 -13.06 5.00 -0.64
CA ALA A 359 -13.86 4.13 0.21
C ALA A 359 -13.18 3.87 1.57
N ARG A 360 -11.86 3.68 1.58
CA ARG A 360 -11.08 3.55 2.83
C ARG A 360 -11.16 4.79 3.71
N LYS A 361 -11.14 5.98 3.11
CA LYS A 361 -11.22 7.25 3.85
C LYS A 361 -12.62 7.57 4.36
N SER A 362 -13.67 7.13 3.68
CA SER A 362 -15.06 7.35 4.11
C SER A 362 -15.62 6.24 5.00
N ALA A 363 -14.89 5.13 5.18
CA ALA A 363 -15.42 3.90 5.79
C ALA A 363 -16.01 4.10 7.18
N PHE A 364 -15.33 4.88 8.03
CA PHE A 364 -15.71 5.09 9.42
C PHE A 364 -17.10 5.73 9.62
N PHE A 365 -17.68 6.32 8.56
CA PHE A 365 -18.93 7.07 8.67
C PHE A 365 -20.18 6.20 8.52
N ASP A 366 -20.12 5.16 7.69
CA ASP A 366 -21.26 4.29 7.40
C ASP A 366 -20.79 2.84 7.29
N LEU A 367 -20.86 2.10 8.40
CA LEU A 367 -20.45 0.70 8.47
C LEU A 367 -21.21 -0.16 7.45
N ASP A 368 -22.50 0.10 7.27
CA ASP A 368 -23.42 -0.68 6.44
C ASP A 368 -23.19 -0.45 4.93
N ALA A 369 -22.43 0.58 4.54
CA ALA A 369 -22.03 0.81 3.16
C ALA A 369 -21.28 -0.39 2.54
N GLY A 370 -20.66 -1.25 3.37
CA GLY A 370 -20.02 -2.49 2.92
C GLY A 370 -20.97 -3.45 2.20
N GLU A 371 -22.25 -3.53 2.63
CA GLU A 371 -23.27 -4.35 1.98
C GLU A 371 -23.66 -3.79 0.61
N ASN A 372 -23.73 -2.45 0.49
CA ASN A 372 -24.00 -1.77 -0.78
C ASN A 372 -22.84 -1.99 -1.77
N TYR A 373 -21.59 -1.89 -1.31
CA TYR A 373 -20.44 -2.22 -2.15
C TYR A 373 -20.42 -3.69 -2.56
N ALA A 374 -20.76 -4.63 -1.66
CA ALA A 374 -20.85 -6.05 -1.98
C ALA A 374 -21.88 -6.30 -3.09
N THR A 375 -23.07 -5.71 -2.96
CA THR A 375 -24.13 -5.79 -3.96
C THR A 375 -23.66 -5.27 -5.33
N LEU A 376 -22.93 -4.14 -5.36
CA LEU A 376 -22.38 -3.59 -6.60
C LEU A 376 -21.31 -4.51 -7.24
N VAL A 377 -20.52 -5.23 -6.45
CA VAL A 377 -19.58 -6.23 -6.96
C VAL A 377 -20.33 -7.40 -7.61
N GLU A 378 -21.36 -7.92 -6.95
CA GLU A 378 -22.18 -9.03 -7.48
C GLU A 378 -22.91 -8.63 -8.77
N ASP A 379 -23.60 -7.50 -8.75
CA ASP A 379 -24.35 -6.97 -9.90
C ASP A 379 -23.43 -6.67 -11.09
N SER A 380 -22.26 -6.08 -10.82
CA SER A 380 -21.29 -5.77 -11.88
C SER A 380 -20.70 -7.02 -12.51
N TYR A 381 -20.43 -8.07 -11.73
CA TYR A 381 -19.97 -9.35 -12.26
C TYR A 381 -21.06 -10.05 -13.09
N ALA A 382 -22.30 -10.05 -12.60
CA ALA A 382 -23.44 -10.63 -13.32
C ALA A 382 -23.67 -9.93 -14.68
N SER A 383 -23.69 -8.59 -14.69
CA SER A 383 -23.81 -7.79 -15.90
C SER A 383 -22.62 -7.97 -16.84
N ALA A 384 -21.39 -8.05 -16.30
CA ALA A 384 -20.20 -8.35 -17.09
C ALA A 384 -20.31 -9.71 -17.77
N LYS A 385 -20.74 -10.74 -17.04
CA LYS A 385 -20.91 -12.10 -17.58
C LYS A 385 -21.89 -12.12 -18.75
N GLU A 386 -23.05 -11.50 -18.61
CA GLU A 386 -24.06 -11.44 -19.68
C GLU A 386 -23.50 -10.75 -20.94
N LYS A 387 -22.90 -9.57 -20.78
CA LYS A 387 -22.40 -8.75 -21.89
C LYS A 387 -21.18 -9.36 -22.56
N ILE A 388 -20.26 -9.92 -21.77
CA ILE A 388 -19.04 -10.54 -22.30
C ILE A 388 -19.38 -11.83 -23.06
N CYS A 389 -20.28 -12.67 -22.53
CA CYS A 389 -20.75 -13.84 -23.27
C CYS A 389 -21.41 -13.44 -24.60
N SER A 390 -22.27 -12.41 -24.58
CA SER A 390 -22.89 -11.90 -25.81
C SER A 390 -21.86 -11.37 -26.82
N ALA A 391 -20.88 -10.60 -26.36
CA ALA A 391 -19.82 -10.07 -27.20
C ALA A 391 -18.91 -11.17 -27.77
N ARG A 392 -18.66 -12.23 -27.02
CA ARG A 392 -17.95 -13.42 -27.51
C ARG A 392 -18.70 -14.08 -28.66
N MET A 393 -20.01 -14.24 -28.56
CA MET A 393 -20.83 -14.80 -29.63
C MET A 393 -20.81 -13.92 -30.89
N GLU A 394 -20.89 -12.60 -30.73
CA GLU A 394 -20.74 -11.65 -31.84
C GLU A 394 -19.34 -11.72 -32.48
N TYR A 395 -18.30 -11.88 -31.66
CA TYR A 395 -16.93 -12.11 -32.15
C TYR A 395 -16.81 -13.38 -32.98
N ARG A 396 -17.54 -14.46 -32.67
CA ARG A 396 -17.53 -15.70 -33.49
C ARG A 396 -18.03 -15.46 -34.91
N VAL A 397 -19.01 -14.58 -35.08
CA VAL A 397 -19.59 -14.26 -36.39
C VAL A 397 -18.74 -13.24 -37.13
N SER A 398 -18.28 -12.19 -36.44
CA SER A 398 -17.60 -11.05 -37.05
C SER A 398 -16.09 -11.23 -37.21
N GLY A 399 -15.45 -12.04 -36.37
CA GLY A 399 -14.00 -12.10 -36.22
C GLY A 399 -13.36 -10.80 -35.69
N ASN A 400 -14.16 -9.82 -35.28
CA ASN A 400 -13.67 -8.48 -34.94
C ASN A 400 -13.26 -8.37 -33.46
N ILE A 401 -11.96 -8.45 -33.21
CA ILE A 401 -11.41 -8.39 -31.86
C ILE A 401 -11.57 -7.01 -31.20
N GLU A 402 -11.59 -5.93 -31.97
CA GLU A 402 -11.74 -4.58 -31.43
C GLU A 402 -13.14 -4.39 -30.85
N ILE A 403 -14.19 -4.89 -31.52
CA ILE A 403 -15.56 -4.86 -31.01
C ILE A 403 -15.67 -5.65 -29.70
N LEU A 404 -15.05 -6.83 -29.65
CA LEU A 404 -15.00 -7.64 -28.43
C LEU A 404 -14.34 -6.86 -27.28
N LEU A 405 -13.11 -6.36 -27.47
CA LEU A 405 -12.38 -5.68 -26.40
C LEU A 405 -13.03 -4.36 -25.97
N ASN A 406 -13.58 -3.59 -26.91
CA ASN A 406 -14.32 -2.36 -26.61
C ASN A 406 -15.60 -2.62 -25.79
N THR A 407 -16.11 -3.85 -25.80
CA THR A 407 -17.25 -4.26 -24.97
C THR A 407 -16.79 -4.83 -23.63
N VAL A 408 -15.76 -5.69 -23.64
CA VAL A 408 -15.27 -6.44 -22.47
C VAL A 408 -14.55 -5.56 -21.46
N LEU A 409 -13.58 -4.75 -21.91
CA LEU A 409 -12.71 -3.97 -21.01
C LEU A 409 -13.48 -2.97 -20.13
N PRO A 410 -14.53 -2.28 -20.63
CA PRO A 410 -15.46 -1.51 -19.80
C PRO A 410 -16.12 -2.30 -18.67
N GLN A 411 -16.62 -3.51 -18.94
CA GLN A 411 -17.32 -4.31 -17.93
C GLN A 411 -16.38 -4.75 -16.81
N ILE A 412 -15.16 -5.15 -17.16
CA ILE A 412 -14.12 -5.46 -16.19
C ILE A 412 -13.76 -4.21 -15.38
N SER A 413 -13.77 -3.03 -15.99
CA SER A 413 -13.51 -1.78 -15.28
C SER A 413 -14.49 -1.54 -14.14
N PHE A 414 -15.79 -1.76 -14.38
CA PHE A 414 -16.76 -1.59 -13.32
C PHE A 414 -16.59 -2.61 -12.20
N PHE A 415 -16.39 -3.89 -12.54
CA PHE A 415 -16.16 -4.93 -11.54
C PHE A 415 -14.94 -4.64 -10.66
N LEU A 416 -13.82 -4.26 -11.26
CA LEU A 416 -12.60 -3.90 -10.52
C LEU A 416 -12.78 -2.65 -9.67
N THR A 417 -13.55 -1.67 -10.14
CA THR A 417 -13.85 -0.45 -9.40
C THR A 417 -14.66 -0.78 -8.14
N HIS A 418 -15.74 -1.54 -8.28
CA HIS A 418 -16.58 -1.92 -7.14
C HIS A 418 -15.85 -2.86 -6.16
N ALA A 419 -15.01 -3.78 -6.68
CA ALA A 419 -14.17 -4.61 -5.83
C ALA A 419 -13.18 -3.77 -5.02
N ALA A 420 -12.60 -2.75 -5.64
CA ALA A 420 -11.70 -1.81 -4.97
C ALA A 420 -12.42 -0.97 -3.91
N GLU A 421 -13.65 -0.52 -4.17
CA GLU A 421 -14.48 0.19 -3.19
C GLU A 421 -14.78 -0.68 -1.97
N TRP A 422 -15.22 -1.93 -2.19
CA TRP A 422 -15.47 -2.89 -1.11
C TRP A 422 -14.21 -3.16 -0.27
N LEU A 423 -13.08 -3.40 -0.94
CA LEU A 423 -11.79 -3.63 -0.29
C LEU A 423 -11.31 -2.40 0.50
N GLY A 424 -11.48 -1.20 -0.08
CA GLY A 424 -11.15 0.05 0.57
C GLY A 424 -11.99 0.26 1.83
N HIS A 425 -13.32 0.09 1.71
CA HIS A 425 -14.25 0.19 2.83
C HIS A 425 -13.86 -0.76 3.96
N ARG A 426 -13.64 -2.04 3.65
CA ARG A 426 -13.15 -3.05 4.61
C ARG A 426 -11.87 -2.61 5.31
N ASP A 427 -10.87 -2.17 4.55
CA ASP A 427 -9.55 -1.79 5.06
C ASP A 427 -9.56 -0.44 5.80
N GLY A 428 -10.66 0.33 5.71
CA GLY A 428 -10.89 1.56 6.45
C GLY A 428 -11.53 1.33 7.82
N LEU A 429 -12.02 0.12 8.08
CA LEU A 429 -12.64 -0.27 9.34
C LEU A 429 -11.64 -1.01 10.26
N PRO A 430 -11.83 -0.95 11.59
CA PRO A 430 -11.00 -1.69 12.54
C PRO A 430 -11.12 -3.22 12.36
N GLU A 431 -10.00 -3.95 12.48
CA GLU A 431 -9.95 -5.42 12.29
C GLU A 431 -10.88 -6.23 13.23
N SER A 432 -11.33 -5.64 14.34
CA SER A 432 -12.18 -6.29 15.34
C SER A 432 -13.68 -6.19 15.06
N GLU A 433 -14.10 -5.45 14.04
CA GLU A 433 -15.51 -5.20 13.75
C GLU A 433 -16.10 -6.23 12.79
N PHE A 434 -17.37 -6.60 13.02
CA PHE A 434 -18.15 -7.32 12.03
C PHE A 434 -18.26 -6.44 10.79
N PHE A 435 -17.98 -7.00 9.62
CA PHE A 435 -17.98 -6.27 8.35
C PHE A 435 -19.26 -6.58 7.54
N PRO A 436 -20.22 -5.65 7.44
CA PRO A 436 -21.34 -5.77 6.52
C PRO A 436 -20.85 -5.98 5.07
N GLY A 437 -21.47 -6.89 4.33
CA GLY A 437 -20.99 -7.31 3.02
C GLY A 437 -19.91 -8.41 3.04
N SER A 438 -19.55 -9.00 4.18
CA SER A 438 -18.55 -10.09 4.25
C SER A 438 -18.94 -11.35 3.47
N LYS A 439 -20.23 -11.57 3.23
CA LYS A 439 -20.77 -12.70 2.43
C LYS A 439 -20.36 -12.65 0.96
N LEU A 440 -19.85 -11.50 0.48
CA LEU A 440 -19.27 -11.39 -0.85
C LEU A 440 -18.18 -12.45 -1.08
N LEU A 441 -17.42 -12.81 -0.04
CA LEU A 441 -16.36 -13.82 -0.15
C LEU A 441 -16.92 -15.20 -0.51
N ASP A 442 -18.08 -15.58 0.03
CA ASP A 442 -18.75 -16.84 -0.28
C ASP A 442 -19.23 -16.85 -1.75
N TYR A 443 -19.79 -15.73 -2.21
CA TYR A 443 -20.20 -15.56 -3.61
C TYR A 443 -19.00 -15.69 -4.56
N LEU A 444 -17.89 -15.01 -4.25
CA LEU A 444 -16.68 -15.04 -5.07
C LEU A 444 -15.92 -16.37 -4.97
N GLU A 445 -16.07 -17.13 -3.89
CA GLU A 445 -15.52 -18.47 -3.78
C GLU A 445 -16.15 -19.42 -4.80
N VAL A 446 -17.48 -19.35 -5.00
CA VAL A 446 -18.18 -20.11 -6.06
C VAL A 446 -17.65 -19.76 -7.47
N LEU A 447 -17.14 -18.55 -7.64
CA LEU A 447 -16.54 -18.07 -8.88
C LEU A 447 -15.02 -18.30 -8.98
N GLU A 448 -14.40 -18.91 -7.96
CA GLU A 448 -12.95 -19.06 -7.83
C GLU A 448 -12.19 -17.72 -7.89
N LEU A 449 -12.75 -16.69 -7.25
CA LEU A 449 -12.25 -15.31 -7.23
C LEU A 449 -12.00 -14.75 -5.82
N ASN A 450 -12.33 -15.48 -4.75
CA ASN A 450 -12.08 -15.04 -3.37
C ASN A 450 -10.58 -14.78 -3.10
N LEU A 451 -9.70 -15.70 -3.49
CA LEU A 451 -8.24 -15.54 -3.32
C LEU A 451 -7.67 -14.44 -4.22
N TRP A 452 -8.24 -14.29 -5.43
CA TRP A 452 -7.91 -13.17 -6.31
C TRP A 452 -8.26 -11.82 -5.67
N LEU A 453 -9.42 -11.73 -5.01
CA LEU A 453 -9.86 -10.50 -4.35
C LEU A 453 -8.89 -10.10 -3.22
N GLU A 454 -8.46 -11.05 -2.40
CA GLU A 454 -7.46 -10.78 -1.35
C GLU A 454 -6.11 -10.34 -1.94
N LEU A 455 -5.66 -10.98 -3.02
CA LEU A 455 -4.45 -10.57 -3.72
C LEU A 455 -4.58 -9.15 -4.28
N PHE A 456 -5.74 -8.79 -4.83
CA PHE A 456 -6.03 -7.47 -5.35
C PHE A 456 -6.04 -6.41 -4.25
N GLY A 457 -6.68 -6.70 -3.11
CA GLY A 457 -6.66 -5.86 -1.92
C GLY A 457 -5.24 -5.58 -1.43
N ARG A 458 -4.40 -6.63 -1.33
CA ARG A 458 -3.00 -6.46 -0.93
C ARG A 458 -2.22 -5.56 -1.89
N ASP A 459 -2.40 -5.74 -3.20
CA ASP A 459 -1.71 -4.95 -4.21
C ASP A 459 -2.18 -3.48 -4.20
N LEU A 460 -3.46 -3.22 -3.95
CA LEU A 460 -4.02 -1.86 -3.76
C LEU A 460 -3.51 -1.21 -2.48
N ARG A 461 -3.59 -1.93 -1.35
CA ARG A 461 -3.12 -1.46 -0.03
C ARG A 461 -1.65 -1.04 -0.06
N LYS A 462 -0.81 -1.82 -0.76
CA LYS A 462 0.61 -1.53 -0.93
C LYS A 462 0.89 -0.16 -1.56
N LEU A 463 0.00 0.35 -2.41
CA LEU A 463 0.18 1.67 -3.03
C LEU A 463 0.16 2.81 -2.00
N TYR A 464 -0.51 2.62 -0.87
CA TYR A 464 -0.79 3.66 0.12
C TYR A 464 -0.12 3.44 1.47
N ASP A 465 0.07 2.19 1.89
CA ASP A 465 0.61 1.87 3.23
C ASP A 465 2.13 1.74 3.25
N THR A 466 2.81 1.98 2.14
CA THR A 466 4.27 1.91 2.05
C THR A 466 4.78 3.13 1.31
N ASP A 467 5.74 3.83 1.94
CA ASP A 467 6.35 5.02 1.37
C ASP A 467 6.94 4.73 -0.02
N ASP A 468 6.84 5.73 -0.90
CA ASP A 468 7.34 5.69 -2.27
C ASP A 468 6.81 4.53 -3.15
N GLN A 469 5.68 3.90 -2.78
CA GLN A 469 5.06 2.85 -3.61
C GLN A 469 4.01 3.36 -4.59
N PHE A 470 3.52 4.59 -4.45
CA PHE A 470 2.61 5.20 -5.43
C PHE A 470 3.36 5.65 -6.68
N THR A 471 3.76 4.70 -7.52
CA THR A 471 4.58 4.88 -8.72
C THR A 471 3.83 4.43 -9.97
N THR A 472 4.20 4.97 -11.13
CA THR A 472 3.66 4.57 -12.44
C THR A 472 3.81 3.06 -12.61
N LYS A 473 4.98 2.51 -12.28
CA LYS A 473 5.23 1.06 -12.37
C LYS A 473 4.24 0.23 -11.54
N ASN A 474 4.04 0.59 -10.27
CA ASN A 474 3.18 -0.19 -9.38
C ASN A 474 1.71 -0.08 -9.78
N ILE A 475 1.26 1.10 -10.23
CA ILE A 475 -0.10 1.32 -10.72
C ILE A 475 -0.37 0.48 -11.98
N PHE A 476 0.52 0.52 -12.97
CA PHE A 476 0.40 -0.31 -14.16
C PHE A 476 0.53 -1.80 -13.86
N SER A 477 1.23 -2.17 -12.78
CA SER A 477 1.30 -3.57 -12.36
C SER A 477 -0.07 -4.13 -11.99
N LEU A 478 -1.05 -3.30 -11.65
CA LEU A 478 -2.42 -3.74 -11.37
C LEU A 478 -3.14 -4.28 -12.62
N SER A 479 -2.67 -3.97 -13.84
CA SER A 479 -3.23 -4.50 -15.09
C SER A 479 -3.25 -6.04 -15.15
N ARG A 480 -2.41 -6.72 -14.36
CA ARG A 480 -2.45 -8.18 -14.21
C ARG A 480 -3.77 -8.69 -13.60
N HIS A 481 -4.45 -7.88 -12.78
CA HIS A 481 -5.77 -8.26 -12.25
C HIS A 481 -6.82 -8.26 -13.34
N VAL A 482 -6.77 -7.30 -14.28
CA VAL A 482 -7.61 -7.30 -15.48
C VAL A 482 -7.39 -8.58 -16.29
N GLU A 483 -6.13 -8.96 -16.48
CA GLU A 483 -5.76 -10.19 -17.20
C GLU A 483 -6.35 -11.44 -16.53
N ARG A 484 -6.25 -11.54 -15.20
CA ARG A 484 -6.83 -12.66 -14.44
C ARG A 484 -8.35 -12.75 -14.56
N ILE A 485 -9.05 -11.62 -14.62
CA ILE A 485 -10.50 -11.59 -14.85
C ILE A 485 -10.83 -11.96 -16.30
N LEU A 486 -10.06 -11.50 -17.29
CA LEU A 486 -10.25 -11.94 -18.68
C LEU A 486 -10.16 -13.47 -18.83
N TRP A 487 -9.30 -14.13 -18.07
CA TRP A 487 -9.17 -15.59 -18.11
C TRP A 487 -10.43 -16.32 -17.63
N THR A 488 -11.20 -15.77 -16.69
CA THR A 488 -12.49 -16.39 -16.28
C THR A 488 -13.50 -16.39 -17.41
N PHE A 489 -13.37 -15.43 -18.33
CA PHE A 489 -14.15 -15.34 -19.56
C PHE A 489 -13.46 -15.98 -20.77
N GLN A 490 -12.39 -16.75 -20.57
CA GLN A 490 -11.60 -17.40 -21.63
C GLN A 490 -11.07 -16.42 -22.68
N ILE A 491 -10.71 -15.20 -22.29
CA ILE A 491 -10.07 -14.21 -23.15
C ILE A 491 -8.61 -14.08 -22.71
N PHE A 492 -7.69 -14.32 -23.63
CA PHE A 492 -6.26 -14.41 -23.33
C PHE A 492 -5.46 -13.46 -24.22
N PRO A 493 -5.06 -12.28 -23.73
CA PRO A 493 -4.14 -11.40 -24.44
C PRO A 493 -2.68 -11.85 -24.24
N TRP A 494 -1.86 -11.80 -25.28
CA TRP A 494 -0.42 -11.97 -25.20
C TRP A 494 0.33 -11.17 -26.26
N LEU A 495 1.59 -10.87 -25.97
CA LEU A 495 2.49 -10.19 -26.90
C LEU A 495 3.17 -11.22 -27.78
N MET A 496 3.17 -10.95 -29.07
CA MET A 496 4.01 -11.66 -30.04
C MET A 496 5.44 -11.10 -30.00
N GLU A 497 6.39 -11.82 -30.61
CA GLU A 497 7.81 -11.42 -30.64
C GLU A 497 8.06 -10.06 -31.31
N ASP A 498 7.16 -9.66 -32.22
CA ASP A 498 7.16 -8.37 -32.90
C ASP A 498 6.54 -7.21 -32.09
N GLY A 499 6.08 -7.49 -30.86
CA GLY A 499 5.43 -6.53 -29.98
C GLY A 499 3.93 -6.35 -30.25
N THR A 500 3.36 -7.05 -31.23
CA THR A 500 1.92 -6.98 -31.54
C THR A 500 1.11 -7.72 -30.46
N ILE A 501 -0.02 -7.12 -30.07
CA ILE A 501 -0.97 -7.78 -29.17
C ILE A 501 -1.81 -8.78 -29.98
N TYR A 502 -1.83 -10.03 -29.53
CA TYR A 502 -2.74 -11.05 -30.03
C TYR A 502 -3.67 -11.50 -28.89
N VAL A 503 -4.94 -11.71 -29.22
CA VAL A 503 -5.94 -12.16 -28.25
C VAL A 503 -6.54 -13.46 -28.74
N THR A 504 -6.48 -14.48 -27.89
CA THR A 504 -7.17 -15.74 -28.14
C THR A 504 -8.43 -15.83 -27.32
N VAL A 505 -9.48 -16.28 -28.00
CA VAL A 505 -10.79 -16.59 -27.44
C VAL A 505 -11.08 -18.05 -27.81
N PRO A 506 -10.72 -19.04 -26.98
CA PRO A 506 -11.03 -20.44 -27.23
C PRO A 506 -12.54 -20.63 -27.31
N PHE A 507 -12.99 -21.58 -28.11
CA PHE A 507 -14.42 -21.87 -28.30
C PHE A 507 -15.14 -22.15 -26.97
N GLY A 508 -14.54 -22.98 -26.10
CA GLY A 508 -15.03 -23.19 -24.72
C GLY A 508 -16.53 -23.40 -24.65
N ASP A 509 -17.21 -22.60 -23.82
CA ASP A 509 -18.65 -22.69 -23.57
C ASP A 509 -19.51 -22.20 -24.74
N ASP A 510 -18.93 -21.46 -25.70
CA ASP A 510 -19.65 -20.94 -26.89
C ASP A 510 -20.13 -22.10 -27.79
N LEU A 511 -19.47 -23.26 -27.75
CA LEU A 511 -19.83 -24.44 -28.56
C LEU A 511 -21.24 -24.95 -28.25
N ALA A 512 -21.71 -24.80 -27.02
CA ALA A 512 -23.06 -25.22 -26.65
C ALA A 512 -24.14 -24.27 -27.19
N ALA A 513 -23.77 -23.04 -27.55
CA ALA A 513 -24.66 -21.98 -28.00
C ALA A 513 -24.60 -21.73 -29.52
N LEU A 514 -23.59 -22.23 -30.22
CA LEU A 514 -23.47 -22.14 -31.67
C LEU A 514 -24.32 -23.22 -32.36
N PRO A 515 -25.10 -22.88 -33.41
CA PRO A 515 -25.79 -23.88 -34.21
C PRO A 515 -24.76 -24.82 -34.86
N VAL A 516 -25.07 -26.12 -34.88
CA VAL A 516 -24.17 -27.24 -35.26
C VAL A 516 -23.64 -27.16 -36.71
N ASP A 517 -24.14 -26.22 -37.52
CA ASP A 517 -23.76 -26.05 -38.92
C ASP A 517 -22.93 -24.77 -39.15
N LEU A 518 -21.70 -24.74 -38.58
CA LEU A 518 -20.65 -23.76 -38.92
C LEU A 518 -19.48 -24.42 -39.64
#